data_AF-A0A944Y163-F1
#
_entry.id   AF-A0A944Y163-F1
#
_cell.length_a   1.000
_cell.length_b   1.000
_cell.length_c   1.000
_cell.angle_alpha   90.00
_cell.angle_beta   90.00
_cell.angle_gamma   90.00
#
_symmetry.space_group_name_H-M   'P 1'
#
loop_
_entity.id
_entity.type
_entity.pdbx_description
1 polymer ?
#
loop_
_entity_poly.entity_id
_entity_poly.type
_entity_poly.pdbx_seq_one_letter_code
_entity_poly.pdbx_strand_id
1 'polypeptide(L)'
;MMKAAIILIVAGTLALAASNVLAADIASKPMPEATEAFTEQGHQIYIQRCSFCHGLLGDGNGPAAKYMDPRPRDFTLGTFKFRTTQSGELPTDTDLFRTVSRGLKGTGMQAFDNQIIKNGLSEEQRWQVISYIKTFAPEFDDDELDPVKTGKVVELPASTAPYNAETVAKGKAVFERAKCWECHGRSGRGDGQKSFDRKDDWGFPIRIRNLTHPWKIKAGDRVEDIFMRFSTGISGTPMPSFVKALNDEDRWALANFIKSLQHKLTNHQVLKALRVEGDVPLDPKAAEWATAEAMDVRLAGQVVAAPRWQNPSIELVTMRAAFNDKEIAFLMEWDDPFKDTTHKEGQVFNAKEISKVGAFNSYIEGNGMIPRKLETFRDSIALQFPSKETSGTKKPHFYRGGSSIPVNLWIWKADADAAGKRAVDDAGARGWKQPVRAQGEKQQQVTSKAEWAAGRWRVVMKRPLTTPDRGDVQFSPGRFIPMSVNAWDGSNGEHGLIMSLSTWHYVFLEAPTPAKIYIYALLAVLITGGLGFWFRRIVRNAPADA
;
A
#
# COMPACT_ATOMS: atom_id res chain seq x y z
N MET A 1 47.98 -45.77 -23.34
CA MET A 1 47.27 -45.52 -22.07
C MET A 1 46.89 -44.04 -22.00
N MET A 2 45.65 -43.76 -21.60
CA MET A 2 44.87 -42.49 -21.58
C MET A 2 45.69 -41.22 -21.30
N LYS A 3 45.67 -40.15 -22.11
CA LYS A 3 44.61 -39.14 -22.37
C LYS A 3 43.93 -38.58 -21.09
N ALA A 4 44.35 -37.39 -20.67
CA ALA A 4 43.55 -36.49 -19.82
C ALA A 4 43.35 -35.18 -20.58
N ALA A 5 42.10 -34.94 -20.99
CA ALA A 5 41.65 -33.74 -21.68
C ALA A 5 41.32 -32.65 -20.65
N ILE A 6 41.83 -31.44 -20.89
CA ILE A 6 41.47 -30.23 -20.16
C ILE A 6 40.12 -29.75 -20.74
N ILE A 7 39.06 -29.88 -19.96
CA ILE A 7 37.75 -29.29 -20.28
C ILE A 7 37.69 -27.93 -19.58
N LEU A 8 37.79 -26.85 -20.38
CA LEU A 8 37.36 -25.52 -19.98
C LEU A 8 35.83 -25.53 -19.88
N ILE A 9 35.28 -25.46 -18.66
CA ILE A 9 33.86 -25.14 -18.47
C ILE A 9 33.75 -23.61 -18.43
N VAL A 10 33.42 -23.02 -19.58
CA VAL A 10 32.89 -21.66 -19.65
C VAL A 10 31.47 -21.73 -19.09
N ALA A 11 31.31 -21.41 -17.81
CA ALA A 11 29.99 -21.19 -17.22
C ALA A 11 29.48 -19.83 -17.73
N GLY A 12 28.80 -19.86 -18.89
CA GLY A 12 28.03 -18.73 -19.39
C GLY A 12 26.93 -18.39 -18.39
N THR A 13 27.08 -17.25 -17.72
CA THR A 13 26.01 -16.61 -16.98
C THR A 13 24.99 -16.09 -17.99
N LEU A 14 24.01 -16.93 -18.35
CA LEU A 14 22.75 -16.44 -18.88
C LEU A 14 22.07 -15.65 -17.75
N ALA A 15 22.32 -14.34 -17.72
CA ALA A 15 21.43 -13.41 -17.07
C ALA A 15 20.08 -13.52 -17.79
N LEU A 16 19.18 -14.35 -17.27
CA LEU A 16 17.76 -14.17 -17.51
C LEU A 16 17.41 -12.80 -16.92
N ALA A 17 17.50 -11.77 -17.77
CA ALA A 17 16.74 -10.56 -17.54
C ALA A 17 15.29 -11.01 -17.42
N ALA A 18 14.76 -10.98 -16.20
CA ALA A 18 13.33 -11.09 -16.00
C ALA A 18 12.71 -9.93 -16.79
N SER A 19 12.23 -10.23 -17.99
CA SER A 19 11.41 -9.32 -18.77
C SER A 19 10.23 -9.00 -17.88
N ASN A 20 10.23 -7.82 -17.26
CA ASN A 20 9.05 -7.30 -16.61
C ASN A 20 7.96 -7.32 -17.67
N VAL A 21 6.93 -8.14 -17.47
CA VAL A 21 5.74 -8.13 -18.30
C VAL A 21 5.08 -6.77 -18.03
N LEU A 22 5.47 -5.77 -18.80
CA LEU A 22 4.78 -4.50 -18.86
C LEU A 22 3.48 -4.74 -19.61
N ALA A 23 2.38 -4.17 -19.14
CA ALA A 23 1.17 -4.05 -19.95
C ALA A 23 1.53 -3.49 -21.31
N ALA A 24 0.85 -3.92 -22.37
CA ALA A 24 0.94 -3.21 -23.64
C ALA A 24 0.42 -1.78 -23.44
N ASP A 25 1.34 -0.82 -23.22
CA ASP A 25 1.02 0.60 -23.12
C ASP A 25 0.66 1.20 -24.49
N ILE A 26 0.96 0.44 -25.55
CA ILE A 26 0.73 0.70 -26.97
C ILE A 26 0.38 -0.65 -27.61
N ALA A 27 -0.65 -0.69 -28.45
CA ALA A 27 -1.00 -1.89 -29.20
C ALA A 27 0.02 -2.20 -30.31
N SER A 28 0.06 -3.45 -30.75
CA SER A 28 0.92 -3.85 -31.89
C SER A 28 0.46 -3.23 -33.21
N LYS A 29 -0.84 -2.94 -33.34
CA LYS A 29 -1.47 -2.30 -34.50
C LYS A 29 -2.52 -1.28 -34.06
N PRO A 30 -2.85 -0.28 -34.90
CA PRO A 30 -4.02 0.58 -34.69
C PRO A 30 -5.31 -0.25 -34.55
N MET A 31 -6.33 0.36 -33.94
CA MET A 31 -7.65 -0.26 -33.86
C MET A 31 -8.16 -0.58 -35.29
N PRO A 32 -8.65 -1.81 -35.53
CA PRO A 32 -9.33 -2.13 -36.78
C PRO A 32 -10.55 -1.25 -37.02
N GLU A 33 -11.03 -1.23 -38.27
CA GLU A 33 -12.29 -0.55 -38.61
C GLU A 33 -13.46 -1.09 -37.77
N ALA A 34 -14.25 -0.19 -37.20
CA ALA A 34 -15.36 -0.48 -36.30
C ALA A 34 -16.60 -1.00 -37.05
N THR A 35 -16.46 -2.11 -37.77
CA THR A 35 -17.59 -2.78 -38.42
C THR A 35 -18.63 -3.22 -37.39
N GLU A 36 -19.90 -3.36 -37.81
CA GLU A 36 -20.99 -3.80 -36.93
C GLU A 36 -20.66 -5.13 -36.22
N ALA A 37 -20.11 -6.11 -36.95
CA ALA A 37 -19.70 -7.40 -36.39
C ALA A 37 -18.54 -7.30 -35.39
N PHE A 38 -17.63 -6.34 -35.57
CA PHE A 38 -16.52 -6.08 -34.65
C PHE A 38 -17.02 -5.45 -33.35
N THR A 39 -17.91 -4.47 -33.47
CA THR A 39 -18.55 -3.79 -32.34
C THR A 39 -19.47 -4.73 -31.57
N GLU A 40 -20.19 -5.64 -32.24
CA GLU A 40 -21.03 -6.64 -31.57
C GLU A 40 -20.21 -7.68 -30.77
N GLN A 41 -19.03 -8.10 -31.26
CA GLN A 41 -18.11 -8.89 -30.44
C GLN A 41 -17.66 -8.12 -29.19
N GLY A 42 -17.43 -6.82 -29.35
CA GLY A 42 -17.13 -5.90 -28.25
C GLY A 42 -18.24 -5.81 -27.21
N HIS A 43 -19.49 -5.74 -27.67
CA HIS A 43 -20.68 -5.73 -26.83
C HIS A 43 -20.77 -6.98 -25.95
N GLN A 44 -20.55 -8.16 -26.52
CA GLN A 44 -20.55 -9.42 -25.76
C GLN A 44 -19.46 -9.44 -24.68
N ILE A 45 -18.26 -8.93 -24.99
CA ILE A 45 -17.19 -8.79 -24.01
C ILE A 45 -17.58 -7.79 -22.92
N TYR A 46 -18.18 -6.65 -23.28
CA TYR A 46 -18.60 -5.62 -22.35
C TYR A 46 -19.61 -6.14 -21.34
N ILE A 47 -20.65 -6.87 -21.78
CA ILE A 47 -21.64 -7.49 -20.89
C ILE A 47 -20.95 -8.39 -19.88
N GLN A 48 -20.04 -9.25 -20.33
CA GLN A 48 -19.41 -10.26 -19.49
C GLN A 48 -18.34 -9.69 -18.53
N ARG A 49 -17.66 -8.61 -18.93
CA ARG A 49 -16.42 -8.16 -18.26
C ARG A 49 -16.48 -6.75 -17.67
N CYS A 50 -17.36 -5.88 -18.17
CA CYS A 50 -17.36 -4.46 -17.86
C CYS A 50 -18.67 -3.99 -17.18
N SER A 51 -19.81 -4.51 -17.64
CA SER A 51 -21.15 -4.03 -17.26
C SER A 51 -21.45 -4.12 -15.76
N PHE A 52 -20.87 -5.08 -15.04
CA PHE A 52 -21.09 -5.25 -13.60
C PHE A 52 -20.60 -4.03 -12.78
N CYS A 53 -19.60 -3.32 -13.31
CA CYS A 53 -19.08 -2.09 -12.73
C CYS A 53 -19.63 -0.87 -13.48
N HIS A 54 -19.49 -0.84 -14.80
CA HIS A 54 -19.80 0.34 -15.63
C HIS A 54 -21.27 0.48 -16.03
N GLY A 55 -22.13 -0.48 -15.67
CA GLY A 55 -23.55 -0.48 -16.05
C GLY A 55 -23.77 -1.02 -17.46
N LEU A 56 -24.95 -1.58 -17.72
CA LEU A 56 -25.33 -2.02 -19.07
C LEU A 56 -25.48 -0.84 -20.04
N LEU A 57 -25.79 0.35 -19.52
CA LEU A 57 -25.93 1.58 -20.29
C LEU A 57 -24.64 2.42 -20.37
N GLY A 58 -23.53 1.91 -19.83
CA GLY A 58 -22.27 2.67 -19.79
C GLY A 58 -22.24 3.84 -18.80
N ASP A 59 -23.27 4.01 -17.99
CA ASP A 59 -23.52 5.16 -17.10
C ASP A 59 -22.77 5.11 -15.76
N GLY A 60 -21.89 4.12 -15.57
CA GLY A 60 -21.16 3.92 -14.32
C GLY A 60 -22.04 3.43 -13.16
N ASN A 61 -23.28 2.98 -13.41
CA ASN A 61 -24.23 2.50 -12.40
C ASN A 61 -24.40 0.98 -12.38
N GLY A 62 -23.33 0.21 -12.63
CA GLY A 62 -23.36 -1.24 -12.50
C GLY A 62 -23.70 -1.70 -11.06
N PRO A 63 -24.15 -2.95 -10.86
CA PRO A 63 -24.50 -3.49 -9.54
C PRO A 63 -23.41 -3.32 -8.45
N ALA A 64 -22.13 -3.31 -8.83
CA ALA A 64 -21.03 -3.10 -7.90
C ALA A 64 -20.75 -1.63 -7.56
N ALA A 65 -21.22 -0.68 -8.38
CA ALA A 65 -20.72 0.69 -8.40
C ALA A 65 -20.88 1.44 -7.08
N LYS A 66 -21.96 1.19 -6.32
CA LYS A 66 -22.20 1.83 -5.01
C LYS A 66 -21.26 1.36 -3.89
N TYR A 67 -20.56 0.25 -4.10
CA TYR A 67 -19.58 -0.28 -3.15
C TYR A 67 -18.14 0.10 -3.50
N MET A 68 -17.92 0.76 -4.64
CA MET A 68 -16.59 1.14 -5.13
C MET A 68 -16.27 2.60 -4.85
N ASP A 69 -15.05 2.84 -4.34
CA ASP A 69 -14.44 4.17 -4.24
C ASP A 69 -13.03 4.12 -4.86
N PRO A 70 -12.79 4.79 -6.01
CA PRO A 70 -13.71 5.67 -6.75
C PRO A 70 -14.80 4.89 -7.50
N ARG A 71 -15.88 5.60 -7.84
CA ARG A 71 -16.94 5.09 -8.72
C ARG A 71 -16.42 4.73 -10.12
N PRO A 72 -17.00 3.71 -10.80
CA PRO A 72 -16.73 3.42 -12.20
C PRO A 72 -17.00 4.63 -13.10
N ARG A 73 -16.29 4.71 -14.22
CA ARG A 73 -16.46 5.79 -15.21
C ARG A 73 -17.83 5.65 -15.86
N ASP A 74 -18.56 6.77 -15.91
CA ASP A 74 -19.67 6.99 -16.82
C ASP A 74 -19.08 7.36 -18.20
N PHE A 75 -19.31 6.50 -19.18
CA PHE A 75 -18.85 6.65 -20.56
C PHE A 75 -19.78 7.55 -21.38
N THR A 76 -21.04 7.75 -20.95
CA THR A 76 -22.06 8.50 -21.71
C THR A 76 -21.78 9.99 -21.81
N LEU A 77 -20.88 10.52 -20.97
CA LEU A 77 -20.49 11.93 -20.97
C LEU A 77 -19.27 12.26 -21.84
N GLY A 78 -18.70 11.29 -22.57
CA GLY A 78 -17.49 11.49 -23.37
C GLY A 78 -16.24 11.94 -22.59
N THR A 79 -16.30 12.00 -21.25
CA THR A 79 -15.28 12.65 -20.43
C THR A 79 -14.33 11.63 -19.79
N PHE A 80 -13.10 11.55 -20.31
CA PHE A 80 -12.09 10.59 -19.85
C PHE A 80 -10.96 11.26 -19.06
N LYS A 81 -10.56 10.62 -17.95
CA LYS A 81 -9.58 11.18 -16.99
C LYS A 81 -8.13 11.12 -17.47
N PHE A 82 -7.76 10.07 -18.20
CA PHE A 82 -6.36 9.75 -18.51
C PHE A 82 -6.17 9.68 -20.01
N ARG A 83 -5.53 10.71 -20.55
CA ARG A 83 -5.46 10.98 -21.99
C ARG A 83 -4.04 11.42 -22.37
N THR A 84 -3.78 11.47 -23.66
CA THR A 84 -2.66 12.19 -24.29
C THR A 84 -3.17 13.29 -25.22
N THR A 85 -4.30 13.92 -24.88
CA THR A 85 -4.94 15.01 -25.64
C THR A 85 -5.10 16.24 -24.76
N GLN A 86 -5.31 17.42 -25.36
CA GLN A 86 -5.49 18.68 -24.63
C GLN A 86 -6.65 18.58 -23.62
N SER A 87 -6.59 19.39 -22.55
CA SER A 87 -7.63 19.35 -21.50
C SER A 87 -9.02 19.62 -22.06
N GLY A 88 -9.99 18.74 -21.76
CA GLY A 88 -11.36 18.83 -22.25
C GLY A 88 -11.63 18.01 -23.52
N GLU A 89 -10.59 17.57 -24.23
CA GLU A 89 -10.74 16.80 -25.46
C GLU A 89 -10.96 15.30 -25.20
N LEU A 90 -11.54 14.60 -26.18
CA LEU A 90 -11.72 13.15 -26.17
C LEU A 90 -10.38 12.40 -26.03
N PRO A 91 -10.38 11.16 -25.48
CA PRO A 91 -9.22 10.28 -25.52
C PRO A 91 -8.94 9.82 -26.95
N THR A 92 -7.68 9.48 -27.24
CA THR A 92 -7.37 8.69 -28.45
C THR A 92 -7.75 7.22 -28.25
N ASP A 93 -7.88 6.45 -29.33
CA ASP A 93 -8.07 4.99 -29.24
C ASP A 93 -6.93 4.32 -28.45
N THR A 94 -5.70 4.82 -28.59
CA THR A 94 -4.54 4.32 -27.85
C THR A 94 -4.63 4.64 -26.35
N ASP A 95 -5.24 5.76 -25.95
CA ASP A 95 -5.50 6.06 -24.54
C ASP A 95 -6.48 5.07 -23.91
N LEU A 96 -7.57 4.76 -24.64
CA LEU A 96 -8.54 3.75 -24.23
C LEU A 96 -7.90 2.37 -24.14
N PHE A 97 -7.12 1.99 -25.16
CA PHE A 97 -6.38 0.73 -25.18
C PHE A 97 -5.44 0.60 -23.99
N ARG A 98 -4.60 1.60 -23.75
CA ARG A 98 -3.69 1.62 -22.60
C ARG A 98 -4.44 1.45 -21.29
N THR A 99 -5.57 2.17 -21.13
CA THR A 99 -6.38 2.12 -19.92
C THR A 99 -7.01 0.75 -19.68
N VAL A 100 -7.59 0.12 -20.71
CA VAL A 100 -8.15 -1.24 -20.61
C VAL A 100 -7.04 -2.26 -20.34
N SER A 101 -5.91 -2.13 -21.02
CA SER A 101 -4.78 -3.06 -20.95
C SER A 101 -4.18 -3.15 -19.55
N ARG A 102 -3.82 -2.00 -18.98
CA ARG A 102 -3.12 -1.94 -17.67
C ARG A 102 -4.05 -1.74 -16.48
N GLY A 103 -5.32 -1.42 -16.73
CA GLY A 103 -6.25 -1.00 -15.69
C GLY A 103 -5.88 0.36 -15.08
N LEU A 104 -6.43 0.65 -13.91
CA LEU A 104 -6.13 1.86 -13.14
C LEU A 104 -5.71 1.51 -11.72
N LYS A 105 -4.45 1.80 -11.37
CA LYS A 105 -3.87 1.42 -10.08
C LYS A 105 -4.66 2.00 -8.90
N GLY A 106 -4.91 1.16 -7.89
CA GLY A 106 -5.62 1.53 -6.67
C GLY A 106 -7.09 1.90 -6.91
N THR A 107 -7.75 1.30 -7.90
CA THR A 107 -9.21 1.32 -8.11
C THR A 107 -9.70 -0.11 -8.40
N GLY A 108 -11.01 -0.31 -8.54
CA GLY A 108 -11.58 -1.60 -8.98
C GLY A 108 -11.31 -1.95 -10.46
N MET A 109 -10.74 -1.03 -11.25
CA MET A 109 -10.43 -1.26 -12.67
C MET A 109 -9.12 -2.05 -12.80
N GLN A 110 -9.23 -3.38 -12.81
CA GLN A 110 -8.11 -4.29 -13.04
C GLN A 110 -7.53 -4.16 -14.45
N ALA A 111 -6.34 -4.73 -14.66
CA ALA A 111 -5.79 -4.94 -15.99
C ALA A 111 -6.57 -6.00 -16.75
N PHE A 112 -6.76 -5.81 -18.06
CA PHE A 112 -7.40 -6.80 -18.93
C PHE A 112 -6.44 -7.38 -19.97
N ASP A 113 -5.16 -7.02 -19.98
CA ASP A 113 -4.19 -7.68 -20.85
C ASP A 113 -3.97 -9.15 -20.45
N ASN A 114 -4.14 -10.10 -21.38
CA ASN A 114 -3.92 -11.52 -21.14
C ASN A 114 -2.46 -11.91 -20.84
N GLN A 115 -1.51 -11.01 -21.10
CA GLN A 115 -0.11 -11.19 -20.70
C GLN A 115 0.09 -10.88 -19.20
N ILE A 116 -0.74 -10.01 -18.62
CA ILE A 116 -0.65 -9.63 -17.20
C ILE A 116 -1.56 -10.53 -16.35
N ILE A 117 -2.79 -10.73 -16.80
CA ILE A 117 -3.82 -11.48 -16.09
C ILE A 117 -4.13 -12.73 -16.90
N LYS A 118 -3.97 -13.90 -16.28
CA LYS A 118 -4.17 -15.20 -16.95
C LYS A 118 -5.52 -15.33 -17.67
N ASN A 119 -6.58 -14.72 -17.13
CA ASN A 119 -7.93 -14.70 -17.71
C ASN A 119 -8.26 -13.36 -18.39
N GLY A 120 -7.25 -12.63 -18.84
CA GLY A 120 -7.39 -11.38 -19.57
C GLY A 120 -7.89 -11.58 -21.01
N LEU A 121 -8.00 -10.47 -21.72
CA LEU A 121 -8.42 -10.35 -23.11
C LEU A 121 -7.20 -10.29 -24.03
N SER A 122 -7.35 -10.84 -25.24
CA SER A 122 -6.38 -10.63 -26.32
C SER A 122 -6.33 -9.15 -26.73
N GLU A 123 -5.31 -8.77 -27.51
CA GLU A 123 -5.26 -7.42 -28.11
C GLU A 123 -6.50 -7.11 -28.95
N GLU A 124 -6.92 -8.04 -29.82
CA GLU A 124 -8.12 -7.87 -30.65
C GLU A 124 -9.40 -7.73 -29.80
N GLN A 125 -9.55 -8.55 -28.76
CA GLN A 125 -10.70 -8.46 -27.85
C GLN A 125 -10.74 -7.13 -27.08
N ARG A 126 -9.58 -6.57 -26.73
CA ARG A 126 -9.49 -5.23 -26.15
C ARG A 126 -9.94 -4.16 -27.16
N TRP A 127 -9.55 -4.28 -28.43
CA TRP A 127 -10.02 -3.38 -29.46
C TRP A 127 -11.53 -3.47 -29.71
N GLN A 128 -12.07 -4.69 -29.74
CA GLN A 128 -13.52 -4.92 -29.88
C GLN A 128 -14.31 -4.22 -28.78
N VAL A 129 -13.94 -4.44 -27.50
CA VAL A 129 -14.65 -3.80 -26.38
C VAL A 129 -14.49 -2.27 -26.39
N ILE A 130 -13.36 -1.74 -26.85
CA ILE A 130 -13.15 -0.30 -27.01
C ILE A 130 -14.07 0.27 -28.09
N SER A 131 -14.19 -0.42 -29.23
CA SER A 131 -15.15 -0.07 -30.30
C SER A 131 -16.56 0.06 -29.72
N TYR A 132 -16.98 -0.89 -28.89
CA TYR A 132 -18.28 -0.82 -28.23
C TYR A 132 -18.39 0.30 -27.18
N ILE A 133 -17.36 0.52 -26.35
CA ILE A 133 -17.34 1.60 -25.34
C ILE A 133 -17.54 2.98 -25.99
N LYS A 134 -16.95 3.21 -27.17
CA LYS A 134 -17.11 4.47 -27.91
C LYS A 134 -18.56 4.75 -28.30
N THR A 135 -19.40 3.72 -28.47
CA THR A 135 -20.81 3.89 -28.85
C THR A 135 -21.68 4.53 -27.75
N PHE A 136 -21.20 4.61 -26.50
CA PHE A 136 -21.92 5.26 -25.41
C PHE A 136 -21.92 6.79 -25.49
N ALA A 137 -20.98 7.39 -26.23
CA ALA A 137 -20.84 8.85 -26.34
C ALA A 137 -20.82 9.25 -27.83
N PRO A 138 -21.86 9.96 -28.32
CA PRO A 138 -21.98 10.32 -29.74
C PRO A 138 -20.83 11.23 -30.23
N GLU A 139 -20.12 11.90 -29.33
CA GLU A 139 -18.97 12.73 -29.66
C GLU A 139 -17.84 11.95 -30.34
N PHE A 140 -17.76 10.62 -30.16
CA PHE A 140 -16.77 9.79 -30.86
C PHE A 140 -17.05 9.59 -32.36
N ASP A 141 -18.29 9.84 -32.80
CA ASP A 141 -18.69 9.73 -34.21
C ASP A 141 -18.54 11.07 -34.97
N ASP A 142 -18.17 12.15 -34.25
CA ASP A 142 -17.96 13.48 -34.82
C ASP A 142 -16.48 13.71 -35.15
N ASP A 143 -16.18 13.77 -36.45
CA ASP A 143 -14.84 14.03 -36.98
C ASP A 143 -14.26 15.39 -36.55
N GLU A 144 -15.12 16.38 -36.25
CA GLU A 144 -14.68 17.69 -35.75
C GLU A 144 -14.24 17.64 -34.28
N LEU A 145 -14.62 16.58 -33.55
CA LEU A 145 -14.23 16.33 -32.17
C LEU A 145 -13.08 15.32 -32.03
N ASP A 146 -12.64 14.70 -33.15
CA ASP A 146 -11.51 13.78 -33.16
C ASP A 146 -10.20 14.54 -32.85
N PRO A 147 -9.52 14.26 -31.72
CA PRO A 147 -8.32 14.98 -31.31
C PRO A 147 -7.11 14.69 -32.21
N VAL A 148 -7.09 13.57 -32.94
CA VAL A 148 -6.04 13.23 -33.90
C VAL A 148 -6.21 14.07 -35.16
N LYS A 149 -7.43 14.13 -35.71
CA LYS A 149 -7.73 14.93 -36.92
C LYS A 149 -7.59 16.43 -36.68
N THR A 150 -7.96 16.89 -35.49
CA THR A 150 -7.91 18.31 -35.12
C THR A 150 -6.56 18.77 -34.56
N GLY A 151 -5.55 17.88 -34.49
CA GLY A 151 -4.21 18.24 -34.03
C GLY A 151 -4.13 18.59 -32.54
N LYS A 152 -5.03 18.04 -31.72
CA LYS A 152 -5.11 18.29 -30.26
C LYS A 152 -4.43 17.21 -29.42
N VAL A 153 -3.68 16.31 -30.05
CA VAL A 153 -2.79 15.36 -29.37
C VAL A 153 -1.64 16.12 -28.70
N VAL A 154 -1.33 15.75 -27.48
CA VAL A 154 -0.20 16.27 -26.71
C VAL A 154 0.92 15.24 -26.76
N GLU A 155 1.98 15.58 -27.48
CA GLU A 155 3.15 14.72 -27.59
C GLU A 155 4.04 14.80 -26.34
N LEU A 156 4.72 13.69 -26.06
CA LEU A 156 5.81 13.70 -25.07
C LEU A 156 7.03 14.39 -25.70
N PRO A 157 7.60 15.42 -25.05
CA PRO A 157 8.79 16.08 -25.57
C PRO A 157 9.95 15.08 -25.74
N ALA A 158 10.67 15.16 -26.85
CA ALA A 158 11.81 14.28 -27.14
C ALA A 158 12.97 14.46 -26.13
N SER A 159 13.12 15.67 -25.59
CA SER A 159 14.07 15.95 -24.51
C SER A 159 13.37 15.75 -23.16
N THR A 160 13.85 14.77 -22.39
CA THR A 160 13.38 14.49 -21.03
C THR A 160 14.40 15.02 -20.03
N ALA A 161 13.94 15.56 -18.89
CA ALA A 161 14.86 15.96 -17.83
C ALA A 161 15.40 14.72 -17.10
N PRO A 162 16.72 14.57 -16.92
CA PRO A 162 17.29 13.42 -16.24
C PRO A 162 16.80 13.34 -14.79
N TYR A 163 16.48 12.14 -14.31
CA TYR A 163 16.11 11.94 -12.90
C TYR A 163 17.36 12.00 -12.01
N ASN A 164 17.58 13.14 -11.34
CA ASN A 164 18.71 13.37 -10.44
C ASN A 164 18.34 14.39 -9.34
N ALA A 165 19.26 14.62 -8.40
CA ALA A 165 19.00 15.50 -7.26
C ALA A 165 18.68 16.96 -7.65
N GLU A 166 19.30 17.46 -8.73
CA GLU A 166 19.09 18.82 -9.22
C GLU A 166 17.68 19.01 -9.79
N THR A 167 17.26 18.12 -10.69
CA THR A 167 15.92 18.20 -11.29
C THR A 167 14.81 17.93 -10.27
N VAL A 168 15.07 17.08 -9.27
CA VAL A 168 14.17 16.88 -8.12
C VAL A 168 14.04 18.16 -7.28
N ALA A 169 15.16 18.85 -7.00
CA ALA A 169 15.13 20.12 -6.25
C ALA A 169 14.38 21.21 -7.02
N LYS A 170 14.61 21.34 -8.33
CA LYS A 170 13.84 22.23 -9.21
C LYS A 170 12.35 21.88 -9.17
N GLY A 171 12.01 20.60 -9.29
CA GLY A 171 10.63 20.13 -9.22
C GLY A 171 9.92 20.46 -7.91
N LYS A 172 10.64 20.36 -6.78
CA LYS A 172 10.12 20.78 -5.47
C LYS A 172 9.80 22.28 -5.44
N ALA A 173 10.68 23.11 -6.01
CA ALA A 173 10.43 24.56 -6.12
C ALA A 173 9.21 24.86 -7.01
N VAL A 174 9.05 24.13 -8.11
CA VAL A 174 7.86 24.21 -8.97
C VAL A 174 6.60 23.80 -8.20
N PHE A 175 6.64 22.70 -7.43
CA PHE A 175 5.51 22.21 -6.63
C PHE A 175 5.02 23.25 -5.60
N GLU A 176 5.95 23.97 -4.96
CA GLU A 176 5.62 25.06 -4.03
C GLU A 176 5.07 26.29 -4.76
N ARG A 177 5.74 26.76 -5.82
CA ARG A 177 5.33 27.94 -6.59
C ARG A 177 4.00 27.77 -7.30
N ALA A 178 3.75 26.58 -7.86
CA ALA A 178 2.49 26.20 -8.51
C ALA A 178 1.39 25.82 -7.50
N LYS A 179 1.67 25.92 -6.19
CA LYS A 179 0.70 25.68 -5.09
C LYS A 179 0.08 24.28 -5.11
N CYS A 180 0.77 23.28 -5.66
CA CYS A 180 0.30 21.90 -5.69
C CYS A 180 0.02 21.35 -4.27
N TRP A 181 0.77 21.87 -3.28
CA TRP A 181 0.63 21.54 -1.86
C TRP A 181 -0.72 21.95 -1.24
N GLU A 182 -1.46 22.89 -1.81
CA GLU A 182 -2.79 23.28 -1.28
C GLU A 182 -3.79 22.12 -1.34
N CYS A 183 -3.62 21.19 -2.29
CA CYS A 183 -4.40 19.96 -2.35
C CYS A 183 -3.58 18.77 -1.85
N HIS A 184 -2.37 18.58 -2.38
CA HIS A 184 -1.58 17.36 -2.15
C HIS A 184 -0.77 17.36 -0.86
N GLY A 185 -0.69 18.49 -0.16
CA GLY A 185 0.22 18.68 0.98
C GLY A 185 1.69 18.76 0.55
N ARG A 186 2.55 19.31 1.42
CA ARG A 186 3.98 19.52 1.09
C ARG A 186 4.77 18.24 0.92
N SER A 187 4.35 17.18 1.61
CA SER A 187 4.90 15.83 1.48
C SER A 187 4.18 14.96 0.45
N GLY A 188 3.19 15.51 -0.27
CA GLY A 188 2.41 14.76 -1.26
C GLY A 188 1.48 13.70 -0.67
N ARG A 189 1.12 13.77 0.62
CA ARG A 189 0.29 12.75 1.29
C ARG A 189 -1.22 12.97 1.13
N GLY A 190 -1.63 14.06 0.48
CA GLY A 190 -3.03 14.43 0.31
C GLY A 190 -3.60 15.20 1.51
N ASP A 191 -2.73 15.73 2.37
CA ASP A 191 -3.03 16.47 3.61
C ASP A 191 -3.13 18.00 3.41
N GLY A 192 -3.20 18.48 2.16
CA GLY A 192 -3.39 19.91 1.87
C GLY A 192 -4.85 20.36 2.05
N GLN A 193 -5.79 19.47 1.75
CA GLN A 193 -7.22 19.71 1.94
C GLN A 193 -7.59 19.79 3.43
N LYS A 194 -8.56 20.64 3.77
CA LYS A 194 -9.06 20.81 5.15
C LYS A 194 -10.39 20.12 5.41
N SER A 195 -11.02 19.57 4.37
CA SER A 195 -12.35 18.96 4.40
C SER A 195 -12.58 18.03 3.20
N PHE A 196 -13.64 17.22 3.23
CA PHE A 196 -14.12 16.41 2.11
C PHE A 196 -15.16 17.13 1.23
N ASP A 197 -14.92 18.41 0.94
CA ASP A 197 -15.85 19.27 0.19
C ASP A 197 -15.71 19.15 -1.33
N ARG A 198 -14.62 18.55 -1.81
CA ARG A 198 -14.34 18.42 -3.24
C ARG A 198 -15.14 17.29 -3.87
N LYS A 199 -15.75 17.59 -5.01
CA LYS A 199 -16.48 16.64 -5.84
C LYS A 199 -15.89 16.59 -7.24
N ASP A 200 -16.10 15.48 -7.91
CA ASP A 200 -15.95 15.40 -9.36
C ASP A 200 -17.17 16.01 -10.05
N ASP A 201 -17.08 16.18 -11.37
CA ASP A 201 -18.15 16.78 -12.17
C ASP A 201 -19.43 15.91 -12.15
N TRP A 202 -19.32 14.65 -11.73
CA TRP A 202 -20.45 13.73 -11.50
C TRP A 202 -21.04 13.83 -10.08
N GLY A 203 -20.56 14.76 -9.25
CA GLY A 203 -21.05 15.01 -7.90
C GLY A 203 -20.54 14.04 -6.83
N PHE A 204 -19.62 13.13 -7.15
CA PHE A 204 -19.03 12.19 -6.20
C PHE A 204 -17.82 12.79 -5.49
N PRO A 205 -17.59 12.47 -4.19
CA PRO A 205 -16.43 12.96 -3.47
C PRO A 205 -15.11 12.59 -4.14
N ILE A 206 -14.19 13.55 -4.27
CA ILE A 206 -12.81 13.30 -4.70
C ILE A 206 -11.90 13.31 -3.48
N ARG A 207 -11.16 12.21 -3.32
CA ARG A 207 -10.07 12.12 -2.35
C ARG A 207 -8.76 12.47 -3.03
N ILE A 208 -8.05 13.45 -2.47
CA ILE A 208 -6.70 13.76 -2.94
C ILE A 208 -5.82 12.54 -2.69
N ARG A 209 -5.11 12.13 -3.74
CA ARG A 209 -4.32 10.91 -3.69
C ARG A 209 -3.02 11.17 -2.95
N ASN A 210 -2.64 10.21 -2.11
CA ASN A 210 -1.31 10.12 -1.57
C ASN A 210 -0.31 9.73 -2.69
N LEU A 211 0.52 10.70 -3.08
CA LEU A 211 1.54 10.59 -4.12
C LEU A 211 2.79 9.83 -3.66
N THR A 212 2.95 9.61 -2.35
CA THR A 212 4.03 8.75 -1.83
C THR A 212 3.76 7.27 -2.13
N HIS A 213 2.52 6.88 -2.46
CA HIS A 213 2.16 5.51 -2.78
C HIS A 213 2.08 5.33 -4.31
N PRO A 214 3.11 4.76 -4.98
CA PRO A 214 3.09 4.59 -6.44
C PRO A 214 1.92 3.72 -6.93
N TRP A 215 1.45 2.75 -6.13
CA TRP A 215 0.27 1.93 -6.45
C TRP A 215 -1.07 2.69 -6.34
N LYS A 216 -1.06 3.94 -5.85
CA LYS A 216 -2.22 4.83 -5.85
C LYS A 216 -2.24 5.75 -7.09
N ILE A 217 -1.15 5.87 -7.86
CA ILE A 217 -1.13 6.71 -9.07
C ILE A 217 -1.82 5.98 -10.22
N LYS A 218 -3.09 6.35 -10.46
CA LYS A 218 -4.05 5.59 -11.29
C LYS A 218 -3.54 5.29 -12.70
N ALA A 219 -2.96 6.29 -13.35
CA ALA A 219 -2.52 6.21 -14.74
C ALA A 219 -1.01 5.97 -14.89
N GLY A 220 -0.40 5.27 -13.93
CA GLY A 220 1.01 4.91 -13.97
C GLY A 220 1.90 5.88 -13.19
N ASP A 221 2.99 5.32 -12.65
CA ASP A 221 3.93 5.95 -11.72
C ASP A 221 5.31 6.20 -12.37
N ARG A 222 5.41 6.03 -13.70
CA ARG A 222 6.57 6.45 -14.48
C ARG A 222 6.61 7.97 -14.60
N VAL A 223 7.80 8.54 -14.82
CA VAL A 223 7.96 10.00 -14.92
C VAL A 223 7.14 10.56 -16.09
N GLU A 224 7.09 9.83 -17.21
CA GLU A 224 6.35 10.21 -18.41
C GLU A 224 4.83 10.17 -18.18
N ASP A 225 4.33 9.14 -17.47
CA ASP A 225 2.93 9.06 -17.08
C ASP A 225 2.52 10.24 -16.19
N ILE A 226 3.38 10.60 -15.23
CA ILE A 226 3.17 11.72 -14.30
C ILE A 226 3.22 13.05 -15.05
N PHE A 227 4.24 13.25 -15.89
CA PHE A 227 4.38 14.42 -16.76
C PHE A 227 3.10 14.65 -17.56
N MET A 228 2.57 13.59 -18.19
CA MET A 228 1.36 13.70 -18.98
C MET A 228 0.15 14.19 -18.17
N ARG A 229 0.06 13.91 -16.87
CA ARG A 229 -1.06 14.42 -16.05
C ARG A 229 -0.99 15.94 -15.87
N PHE A 230 0.20 16.52 -15.79
CA PHE A 230 0.37 17.97 -15.77
C PHE A 230 0.10 18.60 -17.13
N SER A 231 0.35 17.85 -18.20
CA SER A 231 0.14 18.29 -19.58
C SER A 231 -1.34 18.29 -19.99
N THR A 232 -2.06 17.23 -19.66
CA THR A 232 -3.45 17.03 -20.13
C THR A 232 -4.49 17.44 -19.11
N GLY A 233 -4.09 17.60 -17.85
CA GLY A 233 -5.02 17.63 -16.72
C GLY A 233 -5.72 16.29 -16.52
N ILE A 234 -6.65 16.26 -15.56
CA ILE A 234 -7.51 15.10 -15.30
C ILE A 234 -8.96 15.57 -15.42
N SER A 235 -9.57 15.36 -16.60
CA SER A 235 -10.93 15.85 -16.90
C SER A 235 -11.96 15.36 -15.89
N GLY A 236 -12.94 16.19 -15.59
CA GLY A 236 -13.95 15.87 -14.58
C GLY A 236 -13.42 15.91 -13.15
N THR A 237 -12.28 16.58 -12.91
CA THR A 237 -11.72 16.76 -11.56
C THR A 237 -11.13 18.17 -11.41
N PRO A 238 -10.94 18.63 -10.16
CA PRO A 238 -10.23 19.88 -9.88
C PRO A 238 -8.74 19.92 -10.25
N MET A 239 -8.18 18.89 -10.89
CA MET A 239 -6.77 18.85 -11.31
C MET A 239 -6.63 19.31 -12.77
N PRO A 240 -6.28 20.59 -13.02
CA PRO A 240 -6.26 21.16 -14.36
C PRO A 240 -5.02 20.72 -15.15
N SER A 241 -4.98 21.10 -16.43
CA SER A 241 -3.72 21.16 -17.17
C SER A 241 -2.90 22.38 -16.75
N PHE A 242 -1.58 22.21 -16.71
CA PHE A 242 -0.62 23.24 -16.34
C PHE A 242 0.19 23.77 -17.53
N VAL A 243 -0.14 23.40 -18.78
CA VAL A 243 0.62 23.82 -19.98
C VAL A 243 0.71 25.34 -20.15
N LYS A 244 -0.29 26.08 -19.66
CA LYS A 244 -0.29 27.55 -19.70
C LYS A 244 0.53 28.19 -18.58
N ALA A 245 0.73 27.47 -17.49
CA ALA A 245 1.37 27.98 -16.27
C ALA A 245 2.82 27.51 -16.11
N LEU A 246 3.17 26.35 -16.70
CA LEU A 246 4.47 25.68 -16.56
C LEU A 246 4.96 25.25 -17.94
N ASN A 247 6.23 25.57 -18.22
CA ASN A 247 6.92 25.07 -19.41
C ASN A 247 7.28 23.57 -19.25
N ASP A 248 7.79 22.96 -20.33
CA ASP A 248 8.11 21.52 -20.36
C ASP A 248 9.17 21.13 -19.33
N GLU A 249 10.21 21.96 -19.19
CA GLU A 249 11.31 21.71 -18.26
C GLU A 249 10.81 21.69 -16.80
N ASP A 250 9.95 22.64 -16.43
CA ASP A 250 9.33 22.70 -15.12
C ASP A 250 8.38 21.52 -14.87
N ARG A 251 7.61 21.09 -15.89
CA ARG A 251 6.73 19.91 -15.78
C ARG A 251 7.52 18.61 -15.62
N TRP A 252 8.65 18.46 -16.33
CA TRP A 252 9.55 17.31 -16.15
C TRP A 252 10.21 17.31 -14.78
N ALA A 253 10.73 18.46 -14.34
CA ALA A 253 11.29 18.60 -13.00
C ALA A 253 10.24 18.26 -11.93
N LEU A 254 9.01 18.77 -12.08
CA LEU A 254 7.89 18.45 -11.20
C LEU A 254 7.58 16.95 -11.18
N ALA A 255 7.57 16.29 -12.34
CA ALA A 255 7.37 14.84 -12.42
C ALA A 255 8.49 14.06 -11.71
N ASN A 256 9.75 14.49 -11.84
CA ASN A 256 10.88 13.92 -11.10
C ASN A 256 10.73 14.12 -9.58
N PHE A 257 10.26 15.30 -9.14
CA PHE A 257 9.95 15.52 -7.73
C PHE A 257 8.86 14.56 -7.23
N ILE A 258 7.73 14.43 -7.94
CA ILE A 258 6.69 13.46 -7.54
C ILE A 258 7.23 12.02 -7.52
N LYS A 259 8.07 11.66 -8.49
CA LYS A 259 8.74 10.35 -8.52
C LYS A 259 9.64 10.14 -7.29
N SER A 260 10.31 11.19 -6.81
CA SER A 260 11.17 11.14 -5.62
C SER A 260 10.41 10.96 -4.29
N LEU A 261 9.12 11.31 -4.25
CA LEU A 261 8.27 11.12 -3.07
C LEU A 261 7.82 9.66 -2.90
N GLN A 262 7.93 8.84 -3.94
CA GLN A 262 7.36 7.49 -3.95
C GLN A 262 8.11 6.55 -3.01
N HIS A 263 7.37 5.97 -2.08
CA HIS A 263 7.84 5.00 -1.12
C HIS A 263 8.28 3.72 -1.81
N LYS A 264 9.47 3.24 -1.44
CA LYS A 264 10.00 1.95 -1.88
C LYS A 264 9.64 0.90 -0.85
N LEU A 265 8.80 -0.05 -1.25
CA LEU A 265 8.35 -1.11 -0.36
C LEU A 265 9.50 -2.02 0.08
N THR A 266 9.52 -2.37 1.36
CA THR A 266 10.36 -3.44 1.89
C THR A 266 9.90 -4.80 1.35
N ASN A 267 10.80 -5.79 1.28
CA ASN A 267 10.52 -7.10 0.71
C ASN A 267 10.59 -8.28 1.71
N HIS A 268 10.88 -8.02 2.98
CA HIS A 268 10.93 -9.04 4.02
C HIS A 268 9.60 -9.14 4.78
N GLN A 269 9.35 -10.29 5.41
CA GLN A 269 8.11 -10.61 6.13
C GLN A 269 8.31 -10.75 7.65
N VAL A 270 9.54 -10.47 8.12
CA VAL A 270 9.94 -10.56 9.52
C VAL A 270 10.49 -9.21 9.95
N LEU A 271 9.88 -8.62 10.97
CA LEU A 271 10.35 -7.41 11.63
C LEU A 271 11.45 -7.79 12.61
N LYS A 272 12.69 -7.45 12.30
CA LYS A 272 13.81 -7.62 13.25
C LYS A 272 13.84 -6.45 14.21
N ALA A 273 13.72 -6.72 15.50
CA ALA A 273 13.80 -5.70 16.52
C ALA A 273 15.25 -5.29 16.75
N LEU A 274 15.53 -3.99 16.76
CA LEU A 274 16.83 -3.41 17.09
C LEU A 274 17.13 -3.63 18.58
N ARG A 275 18.26 -4.26 18.92
CA ARG A 275 18.71 -4.31 20.31
C ARG A 275 19.33 -2.97 20.70
N VAL A 276 18.88 -2.39 21.81
CA VAL A 276 19.43 -1.16 22.39
C VAL A 276 20.05 -1.45 23.75
N GLU A 277 21.13 -0.76 24.10
CA GLU A 277 21.84 -0.97 25.37
C GLU A 277 21.18 -0.24 26.56
N GLY A 278 20.49 0.87 26.29
CA GLY A 278 19.81 1.69 27.29
C GLY A 278 18.28 1.51 27.30
N ASP A 279 17.57 2.57 27.67
CA ASP A 279 16.12 2.61 27.66
C ASP A 279 15.58 2.47 26.24
N VAL A 280 14.49 1.71 26.07
CA VAL A 280 13.86 1.60 24.76
C VAL A 280 13.09 2.89 24.49
N PRO A 281 13.30 3.53 23.33
CA PRO A 281 12.74 4.84 23.04
C PRO A 281 11.21 4.80 23.03
N LEU A 282 10.60 5.72 23.78
CA LEU A 282 9.16 6.01 23.68
C LEU A 282 8.88 7.15 22.70
N ASP A 283 9.85 8.03 22.45
CA ASP A 283 9.68 9.15 21.51
C ASP A 283 9.66 8.65 20.05
N PRO A 284 8.60 8.95 19.27
CA PRO A 284 8.57 8.59 17.85
C PRO A 284 9.68 9.23 16.99
N LYS A 285 10.35 10.27 17.49
CA LYS A 285 11.47 10.96 16.81
C LYS A 285 12.86 10.56 17.31
N ALA A 286 12.94 9.59 18.22
CA ALA A 286 14.22 9.14 18.77
C ALA A 286 15.16 8.66 17.65
N ALA A 287 16.46 8.96 17.78
CA ALA A 287 17.45 8.72 16.72
C ALA A 287 17.66 7.22 16.44
N GLU A 288 17.43 6.37 17.45
CA GLU A 288 17.50 4.92 17.37
C GLU A 288 16.58 4.37 16.27
N TRP A 289 15.41 4.98 16.07
CA TRP A 289 14.48 4.57 15.01
C TRP A 289 15.05 4.72 13.60
N ALA A 290 16.02 5.62 13.38
CA ALA A 290 16.69 5.76 12.09
C ALA A 290 17.59 4.55 11.77
N THR A 291 18.06 3.83 12.80
CA THR A 291 18.91 2.63 12.66
C THR A 291 18.12 1.33 12.72
N ALA A 292 16.89 1.35 13.24
CA ALA A 292 16.04 0.17 13.29
C ALA A 292 15.53 -0.21 11.88
N GLU A 293 15.59 -1.51 11.57
CA GLU A 293 15.13 -2.05 10.29
C GLU A 293 13.61 -1.85 10.14
N ALA A 294 13.19 -1.21 9.05
CA ALA A 294 11.80 -0.98 8.73
C ALA A 294 11.20 -2.19 8.01
N MET A 295 9.98 -2.57 8.37
CA MET A 295 9.15 -3.55 7.66
C MET A 295 7.81 -2.92 7.29
N ASP A 296 7.47 -2.96 6.01
CA ASP A 296 6.16 -2.54 5.53
C ASP A 296 5.13 -3.66 5.67
N VAL A 297 4.11 -3.40 6.48
CA VAL A 297 2.93 -4.26 6.65
C VAL A 297 1.82 -3.74 5.74
N ARG A 298 1.45 -4.54 4.74
CA ARG A 298 0.33 -4.24 3.86
C ARG A 298 -0.99 -4.56 4.54
N LEU A 299 -1.95 -3.65 4.41
CA LEU A 299 -3.29 -3.77 4.95
C LEU A 299 -4.31 -3.86 3.82
N ALA A 300 -5.40 -4.56 4.09
CA ALA A 300 -6.57 -4.62 3.22
C ALA A 300 -7.85 -4.36 4.03
N GLY A 301 -8.89 -3.90 3.35
CA GLY A 301 -10.20 -3.71 3.95
C GLY A 301 -10.73 -5.05 4.47
N GLN A 302 -11.28 -5.02 5.69
CA GLN A 302 -11.84 -6.21 6.30
C GLN A 302 -13.12 -6.68 5.59
N VAL A 303 -13.03 -7.76 4.81
CA VAL A 303 -14.18 -8.36 4.10
C VAL A 303 -14.60 -9.73 4.63
N VAL A 304 -13.93 -10.25 5.66
CA VAL A 304 -14.18 -11.60 6.19
C VAL A 304 -15.49 -11.67 6.97
N ALA A 305 -15.77 -10.65 7.79
CA ALA A 305 -16.93 -10.60 8.66
C ALA A 305 -17.77 -9.36 8.38
N ALA A 306 -19.08 -9.45 8.63
CA ALA A 306 -19.95 -8.30 8.60
C ALA A 306 -19.66 -7.36 9.79
N PRO A 307 -19.71 -6.04 9.60
CA PRO A 307 -19.83 -5.35 8.32
C PRO A 307 -18.51 -5.37 7.52
N ARG A 308 -18.60 -5.72 6.23
CA ARG A 308 -17.50 -5.85 5.27
C ARG A 308 -17.16 -4.48 4.70
N TRP A 309 -15.88 -4.13 4.79
CA TRP A 309 -15.32 -2.87 4.33
C TRP A 309 -14.34 -3.11 3.19
N GLN A 310 -14.64 -2.56 2.02
CA GLN A 310 -13.80 -2.72 0.82
C GLN A 310 -13.01 -1.46 0.44
N ASN A 311 -13.25 -0.34 1.14
CA ASN A 311 -12.69 0.96 0.78
C ASN A 311 -11.78 1.51 1.91
N PRO A 312 -10.74 0.75 2.33
CA PRO A 312 -9.79 1.22 3.31
C PRO A 312 -9.04 2.45 2.78
N SER A 313 -8.68 3.38 3.67
CA SER A 313 -7.76 4.46 3.30
C SER A 313 -6.31 4.13 3.69
N ILE A 314 -6.13 3.42 4.81
CA ILE A 314 -4.85 2.95 5.33
C ILE A 314 -4.52 1.57 4.74
N GLU A 315 -3.62 1.55 3.76
CA GLU A 315 -3.22 0.31 3.06
C GLU A 315 -1.80 -0.16 3.44
N LEU A 316 -1.08 0.65 4.22
CA LEU A 316 0.31 0.40 4.57
C LEU A 316 0.62 0.98 5.95
N VAL A 317 1.28 0.17 6.78
CA VAL A 317 1.92 0.63 8.01
C VAL A 317 3.39 0.24 7.92
N THR A 318 4.29 1.23 8.00
CA THR A 318 5.72 0.97 8.15
C THR A 318 6.02 0.77 9.63
N MET A 319 6.58 -0.39 9.98
CA MET A 319 6.89 -0.78 11.34
C MET A 319 8.39 -0.82 11.60
N ARG A 320 8.79 -0.40 12.81
CA ARG A 320 10.11 -0.65 13.39
C ARG A 320 9.92 -1.19 14.80
N ALA A 321 10.87 -1.97 15.29
CA ALA A 321 10.87 -2.43 16.67
C ALA A 321 12.25 -2.21 17.31
N ALA A 322 12.26 -1.92 18.60
CA ALA A 322 13.46 -1.82 19.41
C ALA A 322 13.22 -2.53 20.75
N PHE A 323 14.25 -3.18 21.29
CA PHE A 323 14.15 -3.91 22.55
C PHE A 323 15.46 -3.88 23.32
N ASN A 324 15.37 -4.08 24.63
CA ASN A 324 16.51 -4.38 25.49
C ASN A 324 16.18 -5.63 26.33
N ASP A 325 16.92 -5.88 27.41
CA ASP A 325 16.69 -7.08 28.23
C ASP A 325 15.42 -7.00 29.11
N LYS A 326 14.69 -5.87 29.11
CA LYS A 326 13.54 -5.59 29.97
C LYS A 326 12.26 -5.30 29.20
N GLU A 327 12.33 -4.56 28.11
CA GLU A 327 11.18 -4.00 27.39
C GLU A 327 11.36 -4.04 25.87
N ILE A 328 10.24 -3.89 25.17
CA ILE A 328 10.14 -3.79 23.72
C ILE A 328 9.20 -2.64 23.34
N ALA A 329 9.54 -1.93 22.28
CA ALA A 329 8.70 -0.92 21.66
C ALA A 329 8.54 -1.16 20.16
N PHE A 330 7.38 -0.76 19.65
CA PHE A 330 7.05 -0.77 18.24
C PHE A 330 6.72 0.64 17.81
N LEU A 331 7.45 1.16 16.82
CA LEU A 331 7.08 2.36 16.09
C LEU A 331 6.25 1.95 14.87
N MET A 332 5.05 2.50 14.76
CA MET A 332 4.18 2.34 13.61
C MET A 332 3.95 3.69 12.94
N GLU A 333 4.19 3.75 11.64
CA GLU A 333 3.97 4.93 10.82
C GLU A 333 2.96 4.63 9.72
N TRP A 334 1.94 5.47 9.57
CA TRP A 334 1.01 5.39 8.44
C TRP A 334 0.59 6.78 7.98
N ASP A 335 0.29 6.87 6.69
CA ASP A 335 -0.17 8.12 6.09
C ASP A 335 -1.68 8.27 6.30
N ASP A 336 -2.07 9.38 6.91
CA ASP A 336 -3.44 9.79 7.16
C ASP A 336 -3.55 11.30 6.92
N PRO A 337 -4.31 11.75 5.91
CA PRO A 337 -4.38 13.17 5.57
C PRO A 337 -5.01 14.03 6.67
N PHE A 338 -5.73 13.43 7.62
CA PHE A 338 -6.38 14.12 8.72
C PHE A 338 -5.87 13.62 10.07
N LYS A 339 -6.10 14.44 11.09
CA LYS A 339 -5.78 14.11 12.47
C LYS A 339 -7.11 13.92 13.22
N ASP A 340 -7.65 12.71 13.22
CA ASP A 340 -8.97 12.48 13.80
C ASP A 340 -8.89 12.09 15.27
N THR A 341 -9.21 13.04 16.15
CA THR A 341 -9.15 12.87 17.61
C THR A 341 -10.53 12.89 18.27
N THR A 342 -11.60 12.67 17.51
CA THR A 342 -12.98 12.71 18.00
C THR A 342 -13.66 11.36 17.80
N HIS A 343 -14.36 10.85 18.80
CA HIS A 343 -15.11 9.60 18.68
C HIS A 343 -16.55 9.72 19.18
N LYS A 344 -17.52 9.61 18.27
CA LYS A 344 -18.95 9.66 18.57
C LYS A 344 -19.48 8.24 18.75
N GLU A 345 -19.48 7.76 19.99
CA GLU A 345 -19.90 6.38 20.33
C GLU A 345 -21.34 6.06 19.82
N GLY A 346 -22.25 7.04 19.84
CA GLY A 346 -23.61 6.87 19.32
C GLY A 346 -23.72 6.67 17.81
N GLN A 347 -22.65 6.89 17.04
CA GLN A 347 -22.59 6.62 15.59
C GLN A 347 -21.83 5.33 15.26
N VAL A 348 -21.31 4.62 16.26
CA VAL A 348 -20.64 3.33 16.10
C VAL A 348 -21.67 2.27 15.77
N PHE A 349 -21.42 1.48 14.72
CA PHE A 349 -22.28 0.35 14.41
C PHE A 349 -22.33 -0.68 15.54
N ASN A 350 -23.56 -1.02 15.96
CA ASN A 350 -23.76 -2.13 16.87
C ASN A 350 -23.68 -3.46 16.13
N ALA A 351 -22.53 -4.13 16.23
CA ALA A 351 -22.30 -5.42 15.59
C ALA A 351 -23.32 -6.51 15.99
N LYS A 352 -23.90 -6.44 17.20
CA LYS A 352 -24.94 -7.38 17.64
C LYS A 352 -26.25 -7.15 16.91
N GLU A 353 -26.60 -5.90 16.62
CA GLU A 353 -27.80 -5.55 15.86
C GLU A 353 -27.62 -5.92 14.38
N ILE A 354 -26.46 -5.62 13.79
CA ILE A 354 -26.12 -6.04 12.43
C ILE A 354 -26.23 -7.55 12.26
N SER A 355 -25.81 -8.34 13.26
CA SER A 355 -25.89 -9.80 13.21
C SER A 355 -27.31 -10.38 13.33
N LYS A 356 -28.29 -9.59 13.82
CA LYS A 356 -29.68 -10.03 14.02
C LYS A 356 -30.55 -9.80 12.79
N VAL A 357 -30.25 -8.77 12.01
CA VAL A 357 -31.00 -8.48 10.78
C VAL A 357 -30.40 -9.32 9.66
N GLY A 358 -30.87 -10.57 9.54
CA GLY A 358 -30.45 -11.48 8.48
C GLY A 358 -30.42 -10.76 7.13
N ALA A 359 -29.27 -10.82 6.45
CA ALA A 359 -29.03 -10.21 5.15
C ALA A 359 -29.11 -8.67 5.05
N PHE A 360 -28.86 -7.88 6.12
CA PHE A 360 -28.35 -6.52 5.88
C PHE A 360 -27.13 -6.62 4.97
N ASN A 361 -27.04 -5.77 3.94
CA ASN A 361 -25.93 -5.77 2.98
C ASN A 361 -24.62 -5.89 3.76
N SER A 362 -24.02 -7.08 3.72
CA SER A 362 -22.79 -7.32 4.45
C SER A 362 -21.71 -6.34 4.01
N TYR A 363 -21.81 -5.82 2.79
CA TYR A 363 -20.97 -4.79 2.24
C TYR A 363 -21.48 -3.40 2.59
N ILE A 364 -20.55 -2.59 3.07
CA ILE A 364 -20.80 -1.18 3.29
C ILE A 364 -20.64 -0.44 1.95
N GLU A 365 -21.65 0.36 1.58
CA GLU A 365 -21.61 1.29 0.45
C GLU A 365 -20.54 2.35 0.72
N GLY A 366 -19.69 2.58 -0.27
CA GLY A 366 -18.58 3.55 -0.15
C GLY A 366 -19.06 4.99 0.02
N ASN A 367 -20.31 5.27 -0.36
CA ASN A 367 -20.96 6.57 -0.29
C ASN A 367 -22.35 6.42 0.35
N GLY A 368 -22.55 6.97 1.55
CA GLY A 368 -23.90 7.17 2.12
C GLY A 368 -24.24 6.34 3.36
N MET A 369 -23.77 5.10 3.48
CA MET A 369 -24.07 4.27 4.66
C MET A 369 -23.22 4.61 5.90
N ILE A 370 -22.00 5.14 5.69
CA ILE A 370 -21.11 5.57 6.78
C ILE A 370 -20.74 7.03 6.59
N PRO A 371 -20.78 7.85 7.66
CA PRO A 371 -20.28 9.20 7.60
C PRO A 371 -18.77 9.21 7.36
N ARG A 372 -18.37 9.42 6.10
CA ARG A 372 -17.00 9.77 5.70
C ARG A 372 -16.81 11.27 5.88
N LYS A 373 -16.66 11.67 7.13
CA LYS A 373 -16.61 13.07 7.55
C LYS A 373 -15.66 13.22 8.73
N LEU A 374 -15.03 14.39 8.82
CA LEU A 374 -14.21 14.76 9.95
C LEU A 374 -15.00 14.75 11.25
N GLU A 375 -14.28 14.71 12.38
CA GLU A 375 -14.84 14.88 13.72
C GLU A 375 -15.95 13.86 14.06
N THR A 376 -15.78 12.60 13.65
CA THR A 376 -16.80 11.56 13.85
C THR A 376 -16.24 10.33 14.50
N PHE A 377 -15.30 9.69 13.83
CA PHE A 377 -14.52 8.60 14.40
C PHE A 377 -13.08 9.05 14.54
N ARG A 378 -12.35 8.34 15.40
CA ARG A 378 -10.96 8.64 15.74
C ARG A 378 -10.05 7.80 14.88
N ASP A 379 -8.81 8.25 14.76
CA ASP A 379 -7.74 7.38 14.30
C ASP A 379 -7.38 6.38 15.39
N SER A 380 -7.02 5.17 14.95
CA SER A 380 -6.62 4.10 15.84
C SER A 380 -5.72 3.11 15.12
N ILE A 381 -4.84 2.48 15.87
CA ILE A 381 -4.01 1.38 15.39
C ILE A 381 -3.91 0.32 16.49
N ALA A 382 -3.90 -0.94 16.08
CA ALA A 382 -3.75 -2.06 17.00
C ALA A 382 -2.72 -3.07 16.54
N LEU A 383 -1.85 -3.48 17.48
CA LEU A 383 -1.01 -4.66 17.35
C LEU A 383 -1.74 -5.86 17.94
N GLN A 384 -1.64 -6.99 17.26
CA GLN A 384 -2.25 -8.24 17.68
C GLN A 384 -1.20 -9.35 17.74
N PHE A 385 -1.22 -10.09 18.84
CA PHE A 385 -0.34 -11.22 19.10
C PHE A 385 -1.15 -12.42 19.61
N PRO A 386 -0.74 -13.67 19.36
CA PRO A 386 -1.32 -14.82 20.07
C PRO A 386 -1.08 -14.68 21.58
N SER A 387 -2.13 -14.84 22.40
CA SER A 387 -2.00 -14.84 23.87
C SER A 387 -1.29 -16.08 24.41
N LYS A 388 -1.10 -17.10 23.58
CA LYS A 388 -0.41 -18.34 23.92
C LYS A 388 0.63 -18.61 22.85
N GLU A 389 1.75 -19.17 23.26
CA GLU A 389 2.76 -19.63 22.32
C GLU A 389 2.15 -20.65 21.36
N THR A 390 2.35 -20.39 20.07
CA THR A 390 1.90 -21.28 19.00
C THR A 390 3.08 -22.12 18.53
N SER A 391 2.90 -23.44 18.43
CA SER A 391 3.91 -24.35 17.87
C SER A 391 3.66 -24.62 16.39
N GLY A 392 4.75 -24.74 15.63
CA GLY A 392 4.72 -25.03 14.19
C GLY A 392 4.02 -23.93 13.37
N THR A 393 3.16 -24.34 12.43
CA THR A 393 2.44 -23.44 11.51
C THR A 393 1.09 -22.96 12.06
N LYS A 394 0.67 -23.43 13.23
CA LYS A 394 -0.64 -23.13 13.79
C LYS A 394 -0.69 -21.66 14.23
N LYS A 395 -1.62 -20.88 13.67
CA LYS A 395 -1.85 -19.48 14.07
C LYS A 395 -3.31 -19.30 14.47
N PRO A 396 -3.63 -18.36 15.37
CA PRO A 396 -5.00 -17.93 15.54
C PRO A 396 -5.54 -17.40 14.20
N HIS A 397 -6.85 -17.35 14.04
CA HIS A 397 -7.42 -16.58 12.94
C HIS A 397 -6.95 -15.11 13.05
N PHE A 398 -6.41 -14.54 11.96
CA PHE A 398 -5.83 -13.18 11.98
C PHE A 398 -6.86 -12.11 12.38
N TYR A 399 -8.14 -12.36 12.15
CA TYR A 399 -9.20 -11.49 12.62
C TYR A 399 -9.64 -11.83 14.05
N ARG A 400 -8.92 -11.27 15.05
CA ARG A 400 -9.21 -11.34 16.49
C ARG A 400 -9.14 -12.73 17.13
N GLY A 401 -8.42 -13.68 16.53
CA GLY A 401 -8.22 -15.02 17.07
C GLY A 401 -9.46 -15.90 17.06
N GLY A 402 -9.51 -16.83 18.00
CA GLY A 402 -10.65 -17.72 18.20
C GLY A 402 -10.78 -18.16 19.66
N SER A 403 -11.80 -18.96 19.95
CA SER A 403 -12.03 -19.49 21.31
C SER A 403 -10.89 -20.38 21.79
N SER A 404 -10.27 -21.16 20.89
CA SER A 404 -9.17 -22.09 21.20
C SER A 404 -7.81 -21.39 21.33
N ILE A 405 -7.55 -20.39 20.48
CA ILE A 405 -6.33 -19.60 20.47
C ILE A 405 -6.74 -18.11 20.51
N PRO A 406 -6.85 -17.52 21.72
CA PRO A 406 -7.15 -16.11 21.87
C PRO A 406 -5.95 -15.24 21.50
N VAL A 407 -6.21 -13.95 21.32
CA VAL A 407 -5.18 -12.95 20.99
C VAL A 407 -5.13 -11.85 22.05
N ASN A 408 -3.92 -11.35 22.26
CA ASN A 408 -3.60 -10.12 22.97
C ASN A 408 -3.57 -8.97 21.96
N LEU A 409 -4.13 -7.82 22.33
CA LEU A 409 -4.31 -6.65 21.49
C LEU A 409 -3.80 -5.42 22.23
N TRP A 410 -2.96 -4.62 21.58
CA TRP A 410 -2.57 -3.30 22.07
C TRP A 410 -3.24 -2.27 21.17
N ILE A 411 -4.23 -1.54 21.67
CA ILE A 411 -5.10 -0.69 20.85
C ILE A 411 -4.88 0.77 21.23
N TRP A 412 -4.17 1.52 20.39
CA TRP A 412 -3.98 2.96 20.56
C TRP A 412 -5.15 3.74 19.97
N LYS A 413 -5.55 4.82 20.64
CA LYS A 413 -6.71 5.64 20.28
C LYS A 413 -6.34 7.13 20.32
N ALA A 414 -6.51 7.81 19.19
CA ALA A 414 -6.13 9.22 19.03
C ALA A 414 -6.94 10.19 19.91
N ASP A 415 -8.20 9.90 20.18
CA ASP A 415 -9.06 10.71 21.05
C ASP A 415 -8.62 10.69 22.51
N ALA A 416 -8.24 9.51 23.01
CA ALA A 416 -7.73 9.34 24.37
C ALA A 416 -6.35 10.00 24.53
N ASP A 417 -5.47 9.86 23.53
CA ASP A 417 -4.17 10.53 23.47
C ASP A 417 -4.31 12.06 23.52
N ALA A 418 -5.16 12.62 22.66
CA ALA A 418 -5.43 14.06 22.62
C ALA A 418 -6.06 14.59 23.92
N ALA A 419 -6.84 13.76 24.62
CA ALA A 419 -7.46 14.10 25.90
C ALA A 419 -6.52 13.93 27.11
N GLY A 420 -5.26 13.54 26.91
CA GLY A 420 -4.32 13.26 27.99
C GLY A 420 -4.71 12.07 28.87
N LYS A 421 -5.53 11.16 28.34
CA LYS A 421 -5.95 9.91 29.01
C LYS A 421 -5.02 8.77 28.60
N ARG A 422 -5.19 7.59 29.21
CA ARG A 422 -4.52 6.37 28.75
C ARG A 422 -4.92 6.09 27.29
N ALA A 423 -3.96 6.26 26.39
CA ALA A 423 -4.18 6.18 24.96
C ALA A 423 -4.17 4.76 24.40
N VAL A 424 -3.54 3.82 25.11
CA VAL A 424 -3.48 2.40 24.72
C VAL A 424 -4.22 1.54 25.71
N ASP A 425 -5.08 0.67 25.21
CA ASP A 425 -5.61 -0.45 25.97
C ASP A 425 -4.82 -1.71 25.66
N ASP A 426 -4.31 -2.35 26.71
CA ASP A 426 -4.02 -3.78 26.70
C ASP A 426 -5.35 -4.55 26.81
N ALA A 427 -5.60 -5.43 25.85
CA ALA A 427 -6.88 -6.09 25.69
C ALA A 427 -6.76 -7.54 25.18
N GLY A 428 -7.82 -8.31 25.38
CA GLY A 428 -7.95 -9.67 24.88
C GLY A 428 -9.13 -9.83 23.91
N ALA A 429 -8.97 -10.70 22.92
CA ALA A 429 -10.06 -11.14 22.06
C ALA A 429 -10.07 -12.66 21.82
N ARG A 430 -11.26 -13.22 21.64
CA ARG A 430 -11.52 -14.66 21.44
C ARG A 430 -12.35 -14.91 20.18
N GLY A 431 -12.02 -14.20 19.11
CA GLY A 431 -12.75 -14.16 17.86
C GLY A 431 -13.59 -12.90 17.70
N TRP A 432 -13.85 -12.52 16.44
CA TRP A 432 -14.48 -11.27 16.07
C TRP A 432 -15.96 -11.12 16.45
N LYS A 433 -16.66 -12.23 16.69
CA LYS A 433 -18.06 -12.24 17.13
C LYS A 433 -18.22 -11.72 18.57
N GLN A 434 -17.13 -11.70 19.33
CA GLN A 434 -17.12 -11.22 20.71
C GLN A 434 -16.47 -9.83 20.76
N PRO A 435 -16.94 -8.94 21.65
CA PRO A 435 -16.28 -7.66 21.86
C PRO A 435 -14.85 -7.89 22.38
N VAL A 436 -13.96 -6.99 22.01
CA VAL A 436 -12.65 -6.87 22.65
C VAL A 436 -12.87 -6.50 24.12
N ARG A 437 -12.11 -7.13 25.02
CA ARG A 437 -12.18 -6.85 26.45
C ARG A 437 -10.86 -6.23 26.90
N ALA A 438 -10.90 -4.97 27.31
CA ALA A 438 -9.76 -4.33 27.98
C ALA A 438 -9.42 -5.11 29.26
N GLN A 439 -8.14 -5.24 29.54
CA GLN A 439 -7.65 -5.81 30.79
C GLN A 439 -7.93 -4.85 31.95
N GLY A 440 -7.92 -5.36 33.18
CA GLY A 440 -8.13 -4.53 34.38
C GLY A 440 -7.02 -3.50 34.57
N GLU A 441 -7.27 -2.43 35.33
CA GLU A 441 -6.34 -1.30 35.51
C GLU A 441 -4.92 -1.73 35.91
N LYS A 442 -4.78 -2.74 36.78
CA LYS A 442 -3.47 -3.25 37.24
C LYS A 442 -2.73 -4.08 36.20
N GLN A 443 -3.41 -4.49 35.14
CA GLN A 443 -2.88 -5.33 34.06
C GLN A 443 -2.48 -4.49 32.83
N GLN A 444 -2.88 -3.22 32.78
CA GLN A 444 -2.51 -2.27 31.73
C GLN A 444 -1.01 -1.95 31.80
N GLN A 445 -0.21 -2.58 30.93
CA GLN A 445 1.26 -2.46 30.95
C GLN A 445 1.84 -1.81 29.68
N VAL A 446 0.99 -1.50 28.70
CA VAL A 446 1.40 -0.84 27.47
C VAL A 446 1.32 0.67 27.66
N THR A 447 2.40 1.35 27.34
CA THR A 447 2.49 2.82 27.29
C THR A 447 2.65 3.27 25.85
N SER A 448 2.34 4.53 25.55
CA SER A 448 2.53 5.08 24.21
C SER A 448 2.92 6.53 24.19
N LYS A 449 3.46 6.95 23.05
CA LYS A 449 3.55 8.34 22.63
C LYS A 449 3.26 8.41 21.14
N ALA A 450 2.51 9.43 20.73
CA ALA A 450 2.10 9.61 19.35
C ALA A 450 2.42 11.01 18.86
N GLU A 451 2.61 11.14 17.55
CA GLU A 451 2.68 12.41 16.85
C GLU A 451 1.94 12.27 15.51
N TRP A 452 1.17 13.29 15.16
CA TRP A 452 0.71 13.50 13.79
C TRP A 452 1.38 14.74 13.22
N ALA A 453 2.03 14.60 12.05
CA ALA A 453 2.65 15.71 11.36
C ALA A 453 2.69 15.46 9.84
N ALA A 454 2.23 16.46 9.06
CA ALA A 454 2.25 16.45 7.60
C ALA A 454 1.62 15.17 7.00
N GLY A 455 0.38 14.88 7.41
CA GLY A 455 -0.40 13.77 6.87
C GLY A 455 0.09 12.38 7.27
N ARG A 456 0.82 12.26 8.38
CA ARG A 456 1.39 10.99 8.87
C ARG A 456 1.30 10.91 10.39
N TRP A 457 0.78 9.79 10.86
CA TRP A 457 0.90 9.36 12.25
C TRP A 457 2.22 8.62 12.48
N ARG A 458 2.80 8.85 13.66
CA ARG A 458 3.86 8.04 14.25
C ARG A 458 3.45 7.69 15.66
N VAL A 459 3.23 6.40 15.92
CA VAL A 459 2.83 5.91 17.24
C VAL A 459 3.87 4.93 17.72
N VAL A 460 4.39 5.17 18.92
CA VAL A 460 5.21 4.19 19.64
C VAL A 460 4.36 3.56 20.72
N MET A 461 4.29 2.23 20.75
CA MET A 461 3.76 1.46 21.88
C MET A 461 4.89 0.69 22.53
N LYS A 462 5.00 0.74 23.86
CA LYS A 462 6.07 0.12 24.64
C LYS A 462 5.52 -0.67 25.82
N ARG A 463 6.11 -1.85 26.09
CA ARG A 463 5.76 -2.74 27.20
C ARG A 463 7.00 -3.53 27.67
N PRO A 464 7.06 -3.97 28.94
CA PRO A 464 7.94 -5.05 29.35
C PRO A 464 7.90 -6.29 28.43
N LEU A 465 9.03 -6.98 28.28
CA LEU A 465 9.12 -8.22 27.48
C LEU A 465 8.22 -9.33 28.04
N THR A 466 8.19 -9.43 29.37
CA THR A 466 7.40 -10.42 30.11
C THR A 466 6.45 -9.75 31.08
N THR A 467 5.31 -10.38 31.33
CA THR A 467 4.31 -9.90 32.29
C THR A 467 3.72 -11.05 33.09
N PRO A 468 3.15 -10.78 34.27
CA PRO A 468 2.49 -11.81 35.07
C PRO A 468 1.16 -12.29 34.47
N ASP A 469 0.58 -11.56 33.50
CA ASP A 469 -0.70 -11.95 32.89
C ASP A 469 -0.52 -13.03 31.83
N ARG A 470 -1.21 -14.16 32.02
CA ARG A 470 -1.20 -15.30 31.10
C ARG A 470 -1.95 -15.03 29.79
N GLY A 471 -2.70 -13.94 29.72
CA GLY A 471 -3.37 -13.46 28.52
C GLY A 471 -2.45 -12.67 27.58
N ASP A 472 -1.28 -12.25 28.05
CA ASP A 472 -0.35 -11.42 27.30
C ASP A 472 0.64 -12.27 26.49
N VAL A 473 1.04 -11.73 25.34
CA VAL A 473 2.19 -12.27 24.61
C VAL A 473 3.47 -12.12 25.44
N GLN A 474 4.35 -13.11 25.41
CA GLN A 474 5.65 -13.03 26.05
C GLN A 474 6.74 -12.89 24.98
N PHE A 475 7.56 -11.84 25.05
CA PHE A 475 8.62 -11.59 24.09
C PHE A 475 9.93 -12.23 24.55
N SER A 476 10.27 -13.36 23.94
CA SER A 476 11.52 -14.07 24.23
C SER A 476 12.51 -13.94 23.06
N PRO A 477 13.76 -13.54 23.31
CA PRO A 477 14.80 -13.55 22.30
C PRO A 477 15.00 -14.92 21.64
N GLY A 478 15.37 -14.93 20.36
CA GLY A 478 15.60 -16.12 19.56
C GLY A 478 14.32 -16.79 19.02
N ARG A 479 13.15 -16.15 19.15
CA ARG A 479 11.86 -16.70 18.69
C ARG A 479 11.19 -15.79 17.67
N PHE A 480 10.48 -16.43 16.72
CA PHE A 480 9.59 -15.74 15.79
C PHE A 480 8.20 -15.62 16.41
N ILE A 481 7.81 -14.41 16.77
CA ILE A 481 6.56 -14.14 17.46
C ILE A 481 5.55 -13.62 16.42
N PRO A 482 4.41 -14.31 16.20
CA PRO A 482 3.41 -13.84 15.25
C PRO A 482 2.82 -12.49 15.65
N MET A 483 2.73 -11.58 14.69
CA MET A 483 2.16 -10.25 14.86
C MET A 483 1.26 -9.91 13.66
N SER A 484 0.14 -9.25 13.91
CA SER A 484 -0.66 -8.62 12.85
C SER A 484 -1.09 -7.21 13.27
N VAL A 485 -1.48 -6.39 12.30
CA VAL A 485 -1.83 -4.98 12.49
C VAL A 485 -3.26 -4.74 12.02
N ASN A 486 -3.99 -3.94 12.79
CA ASN A 486 -5.28 -3.38 12.38
C ASN A 486 -5.20 -1.86 12.49
N ALA A 487 -5.81 -1.12 11.56
CA ALA A 487 -5.80 0.33 11.54
C ALA A 487 -7.16 0.90 11.16
N TRP A 488 -7.44 2.11 11.65
CA TRP A 488 -8.67 2.86 11.45
C TRP A 488 -8.35 4.32 11.15
N ASP A 489 -8.81 4.80 9.98
CA ASP A 489 -8.89 6.23 9.64
C ASP A 489 -10.30 6.74 9.97
N GLY A 490 -10.37 7.64 10.95
CA GLY A 490 -11.62 8.12 11.51
C GLY A 490 -12.47 8.88 10.49
N SER A 491 -11.85 9.77 9.73
CA SER A 491 -12.47 10.57 8.68
C SER A 491 -12.96 9.72 7.50
N ASN A 492 -12.33 8.57 7.25
CA ASN A 492 -12.78 7.56 6.29
C ASN A 492 -13.98 6.73 6.78
N GLY A 493 -14.45 6.97 8.00
CA GLY A 493 -15.58 6.25 8.60
C GLY A 493 -15.18 4.94 9.27
N GLU A 494 -13.89 4.63 9.38
CA GLU A 494 -13.43 3.37 9.94
C GLU A 494 -13.57 3.38 11.47
N HIS A 495 -14.22 2.35 12.00
CA HIS A 495 -14.38 2.14 13.43
C HIS A 495 -14.79 0.70 13.74
N GLY A 496 -14.54 0.23 14.96
CA GLY A 496 -15.05 -1.06 15.42
C GLY A 496 -14.53 -2.24 14.59
N LEU A 497 -15.39 -2.84 13.75
CA LEU A 497 -15.05 -3.95 12.84
C LEU A 497 -14.71 -3.47 11.41
N ILE A 498 -14.99 -2.20 11.11
CA ILE A 498 -14.75 -1.54 9.83
C ILE A 498 -13.36 -0.97 9.90
N MET A 499 -12.41 -1.67 9.30
CA MET A 499 -10.99 -1.41 9.50
C MET A 499 -10.18 -1.91 8.32
N SER A 500 -8.92 -1.51 8.32
CA SER A 500 -7.87 -2.12 7.53
C SER A 500 -7.13 -3.14 8.39
N LEU A 501 -6.82 -4.34 7.85
CA LEU A 501 -6.13 -5.39 8.59
C LEU A 501 -5.04 -6.08 7.76
N SER A 502 -4.04 -6.65 8.44
CA SER A 502 -2.98 -7.46 7.85
C SER A 502 -3.23 -8.96 8.07
N THR A 503 -2.50 -9.78 7.33
CA THR A 503 -2.28 -11.19 7.71
C THR A 503 -1.24 -11.27 8.84
N TRP A 504 -0.88 -12.49 9.25
CA TRP A 504 0.19 -12.69 10.24
C TRP A 504 1.58 -12.51 9.63
N HIS A 505 2.33 -11.58 10.20
CA HIS A 505 3.77 -11.43 10.05
C HIS A 505 4.47 -11.94 11.31
N TYR A 506 5.79 -11.74 11.41
CA TYR A 506 6.56 -12.05 12.60
C TYR A 506 7.38 -10.87 13.08
N VAL A 507 7.54 -10.75 14.39
CA VAL A 507 8.63 -9.99 15.00
C VAL A 507 9.67 -10.99 15.53
N PHE A 508 10.95 -10.67 15.35
CA PHE A 508 12.08 -11.46 15.81
C PHE A 508 13.02 -10.59 16.65
N LEU A 509 13.31 -11.06 17.87
CA LEU A 509 14.27 -10.46 18.78
C LEU A 509 15.53 -11.32 18.73
N GLU A 510 16.67 -10.74 18.35
CA GLU A 510 17.91 -11.50 18.27
C GLU A 510 18.38 -11.95 19.67
N ALA A 511 18.72 -13.22 19.81
CA ALA A 511 19.28 -13.73 21.05
C ALA A 511 20.76 -13.34 21.15
N PRO A 512 21.25 -12.94 22.34
CA PRO A 512 22.68 -12.73 22.52
C PRO A 512 23.44 -14.03 22.23
N THR A 513 24.55 -13.92 21.50
CA THR A 513 25.42 -15.07 21.22
C THR A 513 26.01 -15.57 22.56
N PRO A 514 25.74 -16.82 22.98
CA PRO A 514 26.24 -17.32 24.25
C PRO A 514 27.77 -17.25 24.32
N ALA A 515 28.33 -16.83 25.46
CA ALA A 515 29.79 -16.74 25.67
C ALA A 515 30.52 -18.05 25.33
N LYS A 516 29.87 -19.19 25.52
CA LYS A 516 30.37 -20.53 25.16
C LYS A 516 30.75 -20.63 23.68
N ILE A 517 30.04 -19.96 22.77
CA ILE A 517 30.35 -19.98 21.33
C ILE A 517 31.70 -19.31 21.07
N TYR A 518 31.96 -18.16 21.70
CA TYR A 518 33.27 -17.49 21.61
C TYR A 518 34.39 -18.32 22.26
N ILE A 519 34.11 -18.97 23.39
CA ILE A 519 35.05 -19.88 24.04
C ILE A 519 35.38 -21.07 23.14
N TYR A 520 34.37 -21.70 22.50
CA TYR A 520 34.61 -22.81 21.57
C TYR A 520 35.37 -22.37 20.32
N ALA A 521 35.07 -21.18 19.78
CA ALA A 521 35.83 -20.62 18.67
C ALA A 521 37.30 -20.38 19.07
N LEU A 522 37.56 -19.82 20.25
CA LEU A 522 38.91 -19.63 20.77
C LEU A 522 39.63 -20.97 20.98
N LEU A 523 38.97 -21.95 21.60
CA LEU A 523 39.53 -23.29 21.80
C LEU A 523 39.84 -23.97 20.46
N ALA A 524 38.96 -23.85 19.46
CA ALA A 524 39.20 -24.38 18.13
C ALA A 524 40.44 -23.74 17.49
N VAL A 525 40.58 -22.40 17.57
CA VAL A 525 41.79 -21.69 17.09
C VAL A 525 43.04 -22.16 17.82
N LEU A 526 42.99 -22.33 19.14
CA LEU A 526 44.13 -22.81 19.94
C LEU A 526 44.50 -24.27 19.60
N ILE A 527 43.51 -25.15 19.41
CA ILE A 527 43.74 -26.56 19.05
C ILE A 527 44.30 -26.65 17.63
N THR A 528 43.70 -25.97 16.65
CA THR A 528 44.20 -25.98 15.27
C THR A 528 45.58 -25.34 15.16
N GLY A 529 45.82 -24.24 15.88
CA GLY A 529 47.13 -23.60 15.96
C GLY A 529 48.17 -24.51 16.63
N GLY A 530 47.80 -25.17 17.73
CA GLY A 530 48.65 -26.13 18.45
C GLY A 530 49.00 -27.36 17.61
N LEU A 531 48.00 -27.96 16.95
CA LEU A 531 48.20 -29.06 16.00
C LEU A 531 49.07 -28.63 14.83
N GLY A 532 48.84 -27.45 14.26
CA GLY A 532 49.67 -26.89 13.18
C GLY A 532 51.13 -26.70 13.60
N PHE A 533 51.36 -26.17 14.81
CA PHE A 533 52.71 -26.04 15.37
C PHE A 533 53.37 -27.41 15.60
N TRP A 534 52.62 -28.38 16.13
CA TRP A 534 53.08 -29.74 16.36
C TRP A 534 53.44 -30.47 15.05
N PHE A 535 52.58 -30.39 14.03
CA PHE A 535 52.87 -30.92 12.69
C PHE A 535 54.10 -30.26 12.07
N ARG A 536 54.25 -28.93 12.18
CA ARG A 536 55.42 -28.21 11.69
C ARG A 536 56.71 -28.67 12.39
N ARG A 537 56.64 -28.96 13.69
CA ARG A 537 57.76 -29.51 14.48
C ARG A 537 58.10 -30.94 14.04
N ILE A 538 57.10 -31.79 13.76
CA ILE A 538 57.33 -33.15 13.24
C ILE A 538 57.99 -33.10 11.88
N VAL A 539 57.46 -32.30 10.93
CA VAL A 539 58.04 -32.17 9.59
C VAL A 539 59.47 -31.63 9.65
N ARG A 540 59.74 -30.66 10.54
CA ARG A 540 61.09 -30.08 10.72
C ARG A 540 62.09 -31.05 11.38
N ASN A 541 61.60 -31.98 12.19
CA ASN A 541 62.41 -32.98 12.89
C ASN A 541 62.38 -34.35 12.22
N ALA A 542 61.69 -34.49 11.08
CA ALA A 542 61.74 -35.71 10.27
C ALA A 542 63.14 -35.79 9.65
N PRO A 543 63.84 -36.93 9.77
CA PRO A 543 65.13 -37.10 9.10
C PRO A 543 64.92 -36.96 7.58
N ALA A 544 65.80 -36.19 6.94
CA ALA A 544 65.98 -36.33 5.51
C ALA A 544 66.52 -37.74 5.28
N ASP A 545 65.84 -38.53 4.44
CA ASP A 545 66.19 -39.89 3.98
C ASP A 545 65.43 -41.06 4.66
N ALA A 546 64.34 -41.45 3.99
CA ALA A 546 64.03 -42.84 3.63
C ALA A 546 63.20 -42.85 2.34
#